data_AF-A0A6N9BQZ1-F1
#
_entry.id   AF-A0A6N9BQZ1-F1
#
_cell.length_a   1.000
_cell.length_b   1.000
_cell.length_c   1.000
_cell.angle_alpha   90.00
_cell.angle_beta   90.00
_cell.angle_gamma   90.00
#
_symmetry.space_group_name_H-M   'P 1'
#
loop_
_entity.id
_entity.type
_entity.pdbx_description
1 polymer ?
#
loop_
_entity_poly.entity_id
_entity_poly.type
_entity_poly.pdbx_seq_one_letter_code
_entity_poly.pdbx_strand_id
1 'polypeptide(L)'
;PLRTRRESQLAWPVSIFLRAGAAPATVALGTERGRYLTFDFLACRLYAMDARVEENKTMAGMIQRAHDEGMRQGRAEGIREGRADVLEQLLRRRFGPLAPAVTDRLHNGSAADLEVWTESLLDARTLDDVFDRSPLE
;
A
#
# COMPACT_ATOMS: atom_id res chain seq x y z
N PRO A 1 -46.92 37.53 33.88
CA PRO A 1 -47.03 36.55 32.78
C PRO A 1 -45.69 36.36 32.07
N LEU A 2 -44.88 35.39 32.52
CA LEU A 2 -43.54 35.14 32.01
C LEU A 2 -43.55 33.97 31.03
N ARG A 3 -42.96 34.25 29.85
CA ARG A 3 -42.74 33.39 28.69
C ARG A 3 -42.36 31.95 29.06
N THR A 4 -43.09 31.02 28.46
CA THR A 4 -42.72 29.62 28.23
C THR A 4 -41.32 29.51 27.63
N ARG A 5 -40.36 28.99 28.40
CA ARG A 5 -39.01 28.65 27.95
C ARG A 5 -39.06 27.23 27.36
N ARG A 6 -38.81 27.11 26.06
CA ARG A 6 -38.60 25.82 25.38
C ARG A 6 -37.51 25.05 26.13
N GLU A 7 -37.80 23.82 26.54
CA GLU A 7 -36.82 22.87 27.06
C GLU A 7 -35.86 22.51 25.93
N SER A 8 -34.67 23.12 25.96
CA SER A 8 -33.56 22.73 25.11
C SER A 8 -33.01 21.41 25.66
N GLN A 9 -33.20 20.30 24.95
CA GLN A 9 -32.47 19.06 25.17
C GLN A 9 -30.99 19.25 24.78
N LEU A 10 -30.25 20.05 25.54
CA LEU A 10 -28.79 20.11 25.43
C LEU A 10 -28.19 19.04 26.33
N ALA A 11 -27.74 17.95 25.72
CA ALA A 11 -26.84 17.00 26.37
C ALA A 11 -25.42 17.56 26.33
N TRP A 12 -24.87 17.92 27.49
CA TRP A 12 -23.48 18.35 27.60
C TRP A 12 -22.59 17.13 27.86
N PRO A 13 -21.59 16.84 27.00
CA PRO A 13 -20.65 15.77 27.26
C PRO A 13 -19.77 16.15 28.46
N VAL A 14 -19.89 15.42 29.56
CA VAL A 14 -19.01 15.56 30.73
C VAL A 14 -18.15 14.30 30.82
N SER A 15 -16.83 14.48 30.84
CA SER A 15 -15.90 13.37 31.09
C SER A 15 -15.79 13.13 32.61
N ILE A 16 -16.19 11.94 33.05
CA ILE A 16 -16.05 11.50 34.44
C ILE A 16 -15.03 10.36 34.48
N PHE A 17 -13.92 10.57 35.20
CA PHE A 17 -12.92 9.52 35.44
C PHE A 17 -13.36 8.67 36.63
N LEU A 18 -13.64 7.40 36.36
CA LEU A 18 -13.99 6.41 37.39
C LEU A 18 -12.80 5.46 37.60
N ARG A 19 -12.59 4.99 38.84
CA ARG A 19 -11.64 3.89 39.09
C ARG A 19 -12.14 2.62 38.39
N ALA A 20 -11.21 1.88 37.79
CA ALA A 20 -11.53 0.66 37.04
C ALA A 20 -12.31 -0.35 37.88
N GLY A 21 -13.41 -0.88 37.35
CA GLY A 21 -14.18 -1.96 37.98
C GLY A 21 -15.67 -1.96 37.65
N ALA A 22 -16.36 -0.82 37.77
CA ALA A 22 -17.76 -0.70 37.40
C ALA A 22 -18.11 0.77 37.09
N ALA A 23 -18.77 1.01 35.95
CA ALA A 23 -19.44 2.28 35.72
C ALA A 23 -20.79 2.23 36.45
N PRO A 24 -21.02 3.02 37.51
CA PRO A 24 -22.35 3.08 38.14
C PRO A 24 -23.37 3.60 37.11
N ALA A 25 -24.66 3.30 37.21
CA ALA A 25 -25.65 3.87 36.28
C ALA A 25 -25.98 5.34 36.60
N THR A 26 -25.66 5.77 37.81
CA THR A 26 -26.01 7.08 38.37
C THR A 26 -24.81 7.65 39.10
N VAL A 27 -24.52 8.94 38.89
CA VAL A 27 -23.50 9.69 39.65
C VAL A 27 -24.20 10.76 40.48
N ALA A 28 -23.84 10.83 41.76
CA ALA A 28 -24.28 11.89 42.65
C ALA A 28 -23.09 12.77 43.05
N LEU A 29 -23.15 14.05 42.70
CA LEU A 29 -22.21 15.07 43.13
C LEU A 29 -22.68 15.68 44.46
N GLY A 30 -21.79 15.69 45.43
CA GLY A 30 -22.07 16.08 46.80
C GLY A 30 -20.80 16.49 47.53
N THR A 31 -20.96 17.11 48.70
CA THR A 31 -19.91 17.22 49.71
C THR A 31 -20.18 16.19 50.82
N GLU A 32 -19.29 16.12 51.81
CA GLU A 32 -19.49 15.34 53.03
C GLU A 32 -20.77 15.74 53.82
N ARG A 33 -21.32 16.94 53.58
CA ARG A 33 -22.51 17.46 54.26
C ARG A 33 -23.81 17.28 53.49
N GLY A 34 -23.78 16.75 52.27
CA GLY A 34 -24.98 16.49 51.47
C GLY A 34 -24.76 16.40 49.97
N ARG A 35 -25.71 15.75 49.28
CA ARG A 35 -25.73 15.60 47.81
C ARG A 35 -26.58 16.71 47.18
N TYR A 36 -26.06 17.34 46.14
CA TYR A 36 -26.74 18.48 45.48
C TYR A 36 -27.12 18.21 44.03
N LEU A 37 -26.50 17.24 43.35
CA LEU A 37 -26.88 16.88 41.98
C LEU A 37 -26.77 15.38 41.78
N THR A 38 -27.84 14.77 41.27
CA THR A 38 -27.86 13.36 40.88
C THR A 38 -28.35 13.28 39.45
N PHE A 39 -27.64 12.54 38.60
CA PHE A 39 -28.03 12.33 37.22
C PHE A 39 -27.68 10.92 36.77
N ASP A 40 -28.52 10.41 35.87
CA ASP A 40 -28.28 9.19 35.14
C ASP A 40 -27.37 9.48 33.94
N PHE A 41 -26.51 8.54 33.60
CA PHE A 41 -25.66 8.68 32.43
C PHE A 41 -25.65 7.40 31.60
N LEU A 42 -25.62 7.57 30.28
CA LEU A 42 -25.34 6.47 29.37
C LEU A 42 -23.82 6.27 29.34
N ALA A 43 -23.34 5.22 29.99
CA ALA A 43 -21.92 4.89 30.00
C ALA A 43 -21.49 4.35 28.62
N CYS A 44 -20.95 5.20 27.76
CA CYS A 44 -20.19 4.75 26.60
C CYS A 44 -18.73 4.56 27.00
N ARG A 45 -18.25 3.30 27.04
CA ARG A 45 -16.82 3.02 27.25
C ARG A 45 -16.04 3.48 26.02
N LEU A 46 -15.46 4.68 26.10
CA LEU A 46 -14.64 5.25 25.02
C LEU A 46 -13.48 4.33 24.62
N TYR A 47 -12.93 3.58 25.58
CA TYR A 47 -11.83 2.64 25.35
C TYR A 47 -12.27 1.30 24.72
N ALA A 48 -13.56 0.95 24.79
CA ALA A 48 -14.08 -0.28 24.19
C ALA A 48 -14.57 -0.08 22.75
N MET A 49 -14.42 1.12 22.20
CA MET A 49 -14.59 1.36 20.79
C MET A 49 -13.32 0.85 20.10
N ASP A 50 -13.41 -0.29 19.42
CA ASP A 50 -12.39 -0.69 18.46
C ASP A 50 -12.24 0.47 17.48
N ALA A 51 -11.17 1.24 17.62
CA ALA A 51 -10.77 2.19 16.60
C ALA A 51 -10.45 1.34 15.37
N ARG A 52 -11.46 1.11 14.53
CA ARG A 52 -11.30 0.54 13.20
C ARG A 52 -10.54 1.58 12.38
N VAL A 53 -9.23 1.62 12.61
CA VAL A 53 -8.30 2.27 11.73
C VAL A 53 -8.34 1.43 10.47
N GLU A 54 -9.10 1.91 9.49
CA GLU A 54 -9.08 1.39 8.15
C GLU A 54 -7.62 1.57 7.64
N GLU A 55 -6.80 0.53 7.79
CA GLU A 55 -5.35 0.51 7.52
C GLU A 55 -4.98 1.01 6.11
N ASN A 56 -5.97 1.13 5.23
CA ASN A 56 -5.81 1.44 3.82
C ASN A 56 -5.76 2.94 3.48
N LYS A 57 -5.97 3.86 4.44
CA LYS A 57 -5.99 5.33 4.19
C LYS A 57 -4.92 6.13 4.95
N THR A 58 -4.05 5.47 5.71
CA THR A 58 -2.96 6.17 6.39
C THR A 58 -1.86 6.50 5.38
N MET A 59 -1.24 7.69 5.52
CA MET A 59 -0.09 8.11 4.71
C MET A 59 1.02 7.03 4.69
N ALA A 60 1.21 6.35 5.83
CA ALA A 60 2.14 5.21 5.96
C ALA A 60 1.82 4.06 4.98
N GLY A 61 0.56 3.67 4.85
CA GLY A 61 0.14 2.61 3.93
C GLY A 61 0.25 2.98 2.45
N MET A 62 0.22 4.28 2.11
CA MET A 62 0.50 4.76 0.74
C MET A 62 2.00 4.75 0.44
N ILE A 63 2.82 5.23 1.38
CA ILE A 63 4.30 5.24 1.24
C ILE A 63 4.83 3.81 1.08
N GLN A 64 4.34 2.87 1.90
CA GLN A 64 4.78 1.48 1.82
C GLN A 64 4.47 0.86 0.46
N ARG A 65 3.25 1.07 -0.07
CA ARG A 65 2.87 0.57 -1.40
C ARG A 65 3.69 1.20 -2.52
N ALA A 66 3.93 2.52 -2.46
CA ALA A 66 4.77 3.20 -3.44
C ALA A 66 6.21 2.67 -3.42
N HIS A 67 6.77 2.45 -2.22
CA HIS A 67 8.08 1.85 -2.05
C HIS A 67 8.13 0.42 -2.63
N ASP A 68 7.16 -0.43 -2.28
CA ASP A 68 7.14 -1.83 -2.71
C ASP A 68 6.92 -1.96 -4.23
N GLU A 69 6.10 -1.09 -4.82
CA GLU A 69 5.93 -0.98 -6.26
C GLU A 69 7.24 -0.54 -6.94
N GLY A 70 7.86 0.53 -6.45
CA GLY A 70 9.12 1.02 -7.00
C GLY A 70 10.25 -0.01 -6.93
N MET A 71 10.36 -0.74 -5.83
CA MET A 71 11.32 -1.84 -5.68
C MET A 71 11.04 -2.99 -6.65
N ARG A 72 9.77 -3.34 -6.88
CA ARG A 72 9.41 -4.38 -7.85
C ARG A 72 9.74 -3.95 -9.28
N GLN A 73 9.37 -2.73 -9.65
CA GLN A 73 9.61 -2.19 -10.99
C GLN A 73 11.11 -2.09 -11.26
N GLY A 74 11.87 -1.47 -10.36
CA GLY A 74 13.32 -1.34 -10.52
C GLY A 74 14.04 -2.69 -10.56
N ARG A 75 13.58 -3.69 -9.80
CA ARG A 75 14.13 -5.04 -9.88
C ARG A 75 13.81 -5.72 -11.22
N ALA A 76 12.58 -5.60 -11.70
CA ALA A 76 12.17 -6.19 -12.98
C ALA A 76 12.93 -5.54 -14.15
N GLU A 77 13.04 -4.21 -14.15
CA GLU A 77 13.78 -3.45 -15.16
C GLU A 77 15.27 -3.79 -15.14
N GLY A 78 15.92 -3.80 -13.97
CA GLY A 78 17.33 -4.15 -13.86
C GLY A 78 17.65 -5.60 -14.28
N ILE A 79 16.73 -6.54 -14.03
CA ILE A 79 16.88 -7.92 -14.53
C ILE A 79 16.77 -7.95 -16.06
N ARG A 80 15.82 -7.21 -16.64
CA ARG A 80 15.63 -7.13 -18.09
C ARG A 80 16.85 -6.52 -18.79
N GLU A 81 17.33 -5.38 -18.30
CA GLU A 81 18.54 -4.73 -18.81
C GLU A 81 19.75 -5.65 -18.71
N GLY A 82 19.96 -6.29 -17.55
CA GLY A 82 21.06 -7.23 -17.38
C GLY A 82 20.98 -8.45 -18.31
N ARG A 83 19.77 -8.95 -18.61
CA ARG A 83 19.57 -10.01 -19.60
C ARG A 83 19.89 -9.54 -21.02
N ALA A 84 19.48 -8.33 -21.40
CA ALA A 84 19.79 -7.74 -22.69
C ALA A 84 21.31 -7.57 -22.88
N ASP A 85 22.01 -7.04 -21.87
CA ASP A 85 23.47 -6.88 -21.88
C ASP A 85 24.22 -8.22 -22.06
N VAL A 86 23.80 -9.24 -21.32
CA VAL A 86 24.40 -10.58 -21.42
C VAL A 86 24.15 -11.16 -22.81
N LEU A 87 22.91 -11.07 -23.31
CA LEU A 87 22.57 -11.58 -24.63
C LEU A 87 23.33 -10.84 -25.73
N GLU A 88 23.49 -9.52 -25.62
CA GLU A 88 24.31 -8.71 -26.53
C GLU A 88 25.77 -9.20 -26.55
N GLN A 89 26.38 -9.45 -25.39
CA GLN A 89 27.75 -9.99 -25.33
C GLN A 89 27.85 -11.38 -25.97
N LEU A 90 26.88 -12.26 -25.75
CA LEU A 90 26.86 -13.59 -26.35
C LEU A 90 26.73 -13.53 -27.87
N LEU A 91 25.84 -12.67 -28.37
CA LEU A 91 25.64 -12.44 -29.80
C LEU A 91 26.90 -11.85 -30.44
N ARG A 92 27.55 -10.88 -29.78
CA ARG A 92 28.84 -10.32 -30.23
C ARG A 92 29.93 -11.38 -30.31
N ARG A 93 29.96 -12.33 -29.37
CA ARG A 93 30.94 -13.44 -29.36
C ARG A 93 30.67 -14.48 -30.43
N ARG A 94 29.42 -14.81 -30.72
CA ARG A 94 29.03 -15.84 -31.70
C ARG A 94 29.05 -15.33 -33.13
N PHE A 95 28.53 -14.13 -33.36
CA PHE A 95 28.29 -13.57 -34.70
C PHE A 95 29.22 -12.40 -35.05
N GLY A 96 30.02 -11.90 -34.11
CA GLY A 96 30.91 -10.75 -34.32
C GLY A 96 30.22 -9.41 -34.04
N PRO A 97 30.77 -8.28 -34.54
CA PRO A 97 30.24 -6.96 -34.29
C PRO A 97 28.75 -6.85 -34.69
N LEU A 98 27.91 -6.42 -33.75
CA LEU A 98 26.48 -6.22 -34.00
C LEU A 98 26.23 -4.83 -34.57
N ALA A 99 25.28 -4.75 -35.52
CA ALA A 99 24.81 -3.47 -36.02
C ALA A 99 24.00 -2.72 -34.93
N PRO A 100 24.02 -1.37 -34.91
CA PRO A 100 23.29 -0.59 -33.90
C PRO A 100 21.81 -0.96 -33.78
N ALA A 101 21.14 -1.23 -34.91
CA ALA A 101 19.74 -1.64 -34.94
C ALA A 101 19.46 -2.95 -34.16
N VAL A 102 20.44 -3.86 -34.11
CA VAL A 102 20.34 -5.13 -33.36
C VAL A 102 20.46 -4.87 -31.86
N THR A 103 21.42 -4.03 -31.46
CA THR A 103 21.58 -3.59 -30.07
C THR A 103 20.33 -2.85 -29.58
N ASP A 104 19.78 -1.94 -30.39
CA ASP A 104 18.54 -1.23 -30.04
C ASP A 104 17.36 -2.18 -29.88
N ARG A 105 17.26 -3.23 -30.72
CA ARG A 105 16.20 -4.24 -30.60
C ARG A 105 16.33 -5.06 -29.31
N LEU A 106 17.56 -5.39 -28.88
CA LEU A 106 17.82 -6.09 -27.63
C LEU A 106 17.41 -5.25 -26.40
N HIS A 107 17.80 -3.98 -26.37
CA HIS A 107 17.52 -3.07 -25.26
C HIS A 107 16.05 -2.65 -25.16
N ASN A 108 15.32 -2.66 -26.27
CA ASN A 108 13.88 -2.38 -26.31
C ASN A 108 13.02 -3.64 -26.19
N GLY A 109 13.61 -4.83 -26.23
CA GLY A 109 12.90 -6.10 -26.07
C GLY A 109 12.26 -6.24 -24.69
N SER A 110 11.09 -6.90 -24.66
CA SER A 110 10.47 -7.30 -23.40
C SER A 110 11.25 -8.43 -22.72
N ALA A 111 10.97 -8.70 -21.44
CA ALA A 111 11.60 -9.82 -20.75
C ALA A 111 11.30 -11.17 -21.41
N ALA A 112 10.12 -11.32 -22.04
CA ALA A 112 9.71 -12.51 -22.77
C ALA A 112 10.46 -12.64 -24.10
N ASP A 113 10.63 -11.53 -24.84
CA ASP A 113 11.44 -11.52 -26.06
C ASP A 113 12.87 -11.97 -25.78
N LEU A 114 13.48 -11.43 -24.72
CA LEU A 114 14.85 -11.78 -24.31
C LEU A 114 14.99 -13.27 -23.95
N GLU A 115 13.98 -13.88 -23.33
CA GLU A 115 13.97 -15.32 -23.05
C GLU A 115 13.91 -16.14 -24.34
N VAL A 116 13.00 -15.80 -25.25
CA VAL A 116 12.85 -16.51 -26.54
C VAL A 116 14.11 -16.37 -27.39
N TRP A 117 14.72 -15.18 -27.45
CA TRP A 117 15.96 -14.96 -28.18
C TRP A 117 17.14 -15.71 -27.54
N THR A 118 17.16 -15.85 -26.21
CA THR A 118 18.19 -16.63 -25.51
C THR A 118 18.09 -18.12 -25.84
N GLU A 119 16.88 -18.66 -25.91
CA GLU A 119 16.67 -20.06 -26.34
C GLU A 119 17.03 -20.23 -27.82
N SER A 120 16.56 -19.31 -28.67
CA SER A 120 16.81 -19.33 -30.12
C SER A 120 18.30 -19.19 -30.44
N LEU A 121 19.05 -18.49 -29.60
CA LEU A 121 20.51 -18.35 -29.73
C LEU A 121 21.19 -19.72 -29.80
N LEU A 122 20.72 -20.74 -29.09
CA LEU A 122 21.38 -22.05 -29.04
C LEU A 122 21.43 -22.69 -30.44
N ASP A 123 20.30 -22.67 -31.15
CA ASP A 123 20.13 -23.36 -32.44
C ASP A 123 20.33 -22.46 -33.67
N ALA A 124 20.30 -21.13 -33.51
CA ALA A 124 20.36 -20.16 -34.60
C ALA A 124 21.68 -20.21 -35.39
N ARG A 125 21.59 -20.23 -36.73
CA ARG A 125 22.77 -20.20 -37.61
C ARG A 125 23.15 -18.78 -38.01
N THR A 126 22.19 -17.87 -37.96
CA THR A 126 22.34 -16.44 -38.28
C THR A 126 21.72 -15.56 -37.19
N LEU A 127 22.01 -14.26 -37.22
CA LEU A 127 21.37 -13.30 -36.33
C LEU A 127 19.86 -13.23 -36.57
N ASP A 128 19.43 -13.28 -37.83
CA ASP A 128 18.00 -13.23 -38.18
C ASP A 128 17.24 -14.42 -37.59
N ASP A 129 17.83 -15.63 -37.59
CA ASP A 129 17.24 -16.82 -36.96
C ASP A 129 16.95 -16.64 -35.46
N VAL A 130 17.74 -15.81 -34.76
CA VAL A 130 17.55 -15.52 -33.32
C VAL A 130 16.29 -14.66 -33.12
N PHE A 131 16.10 -13.70 -34.02
CA PHE A 131 15.06 -12.68 -33.90
C PHE A 131 13.76 -13.03 -34.63
N ASP A 132 13.76 -14.08 -35.45
CA ASP A 132 12.58 -14.59 -36.15
C ASP A 132 11.56 -15.19 -35.18
N ARG A 133 12.03 -15.69 -34.03
CA ARG A 133 11.17 -16.11 -32.92
C ARG A 133 10.95 -14.93 -32.00
N SER A 134 10.00 -14.06 -32.36
CA SER A 134 9.36 -13.19 -31.36
C SER A 134 8.07 -13.88 -30.88
N PRO A 135 7.79 -13.91 -29.56
CA PRO A 135 6.49 -14.32 -29.06
C PRO A 135 5.44 -13.44 -29.74
N LEU A 136 4.53 -14.08 -30.48
CA LEU A 136 3.36 -13.43 -31.06
C LEU A 136 2.60 -12.72 -29.92
N GLU A 137 2.29 -11.43 -30.14
CA GLU A 137 1.39 -10.65 -29.26
C GLU A 137 0.09 -11.38 -28.93
#